data_AF-A0A4R0HA63-F1
#
_entry.id   AF-A0A4R0HA63-F1
#
_cell.length_a   1.000
_cell.length_b   1.000
_cell.length_c   1.000
_cell.angle_alpha   90.00
_cell.angle_beta   90.00
_cell.angle_gamma   90.00
#
_symmetry.space_group_name_H-M   'P 1'
#
loop_
_entity.id
_entity.type
_entity.pdbx_description
1 polymer ?
#
loop_
_entity_poly.entity_id
_entity_poly.type
_entity_poly.pdbx_seq_one_letter_code
_entity_poly.pdbx_strand_id
1 'polypeptide(L)' 'MTMVAGYLDRLARSAHFDSWRTDELSDALAAIDDALGDRSPPPDGGPGVLNIRFQIYRQRLQRELDHRAAATDR' A
#
# COMPACT_ATOMS: atom_id res chain seq x y z
N MET A 1 16.69 -2.34 0.19
CA MET A 1 15.64 -3.38 0.02
C MET A 1 14.94 -3.81 1.32
N THR A 2 15.10 -3.11 2.45
CA THR A 2 14.56 -3.56 3.75
C THR A 2 13.24 -2.88 4.17
N MET A 3 12.93 -1.69 3.64
CA MET A 3 11.72 -0.94 4.03
C MET A 3 10.42 -1.51 3.46
N VAL A 4 10.41 -1.90 2.18
CA VAL A 4 9.22 -2.44 1.50
C VAL A 4 8.70 -3.70 2.20
N ALA A 5 9.60 -4.61 2.59
CA ALA A 5 9.23 -5.83 3.31
C ALA A 5 8.60 -5.53 4.68
N GLY A 6 9.08 -4.49 5.38
CA GLY A 6 8.53 -4.05 6.66
C GLY A 6 7.11 -3.48 6.53
N TYR A 7 6.86 -2.66 5.52
CA TYR A 7 5.52 -2.14 5.24
C TYR A 7 4.54 -3.27 4.87
N LEU A 8 4.97 -4.20 4.01
CA LEU A 8 4.15 -5.33 3.60
C LEU A 8 3.83 -6.29 4.75
N ASP A 9 4.77 -6.58 5.65
CA ASP A 9 4.51 -7.41 6.84
C ASP A 9 3.48 -6.75 7.77
N ARG A 10 3.62 -5.44 8.03
CA ARG A 10 2.63 -4.70 8.85
C ARG A 10 1.25 -4.63 8.19
N LEU A 11 1.19 -4.44 6.86
CA LEU A 11 -0.05 -4.48 6.09
C LEU A 11 -0.70 -5.87 6.07
N ALA A 12 0.11 -6.93 5.98
CA ALA A 12 -0.35 -8.31 6.03
C ALA A 12 -0.90 -8.68 7.41
N ARG A 13 -0.36 -8.09 8.49
CA ARG A 13 -0.88 -8.23 9.86
C ARG A 13 -2.09 -7.35 10.14
N SER A 14 -2.58 -6.58 9.16
CA SER A 14 -3.67 -5.62 9.36
C SER A 14 -3.42 -4.66 10.52
N ALA A 15 -2.17 -4.21 10.68
CA ALA A 15 -1.83 -3.23 11.71
C ALA A 15 -2.72 -1.97 11.56
N HIS A 16 -3.19 -1.42 12.68
CA HIS A 16 -3.96 -0.18 12.70
C HIS A 16 -3.10 0.98 12.17
N PHE A 17 -3.65 1.75 11.23
CA PHE A 17 -2.95 2.89 10.63
C PHE A 17 -2.73 4.04 11.61
N ASP A 18 -3.45 4.09 12.72
CA ASP A 18 -3.22 5.05 13.81
C ASP A 18 -1.77 4.99 14.34
N SER A 19 -1.11 3.83 14.20
CA SER A 19 0.29 3.63 14.61
C SER A 19 1.33 4.04 13.57
N TRP A 20 0.89 4.54 12.41
CA TRP A 20 1.72 4.94 11.29
C TRP A 20 1.72 6.46 11.12
N ARG A 21 2.88 7.04 10.87
CA ARG A 21 3.00 8.43 10.45
C ARG A 21 2.51 8.60 9.02
N THR A 22 2.06 9.81 8.67
CA THR A 22 1.61 10.15 7.32
C THR A 22 2.71 9.93 6.27
N ASP A 23 3.97 10.21 6.62
CA ASP A 23 5.12 9.94 5.75
C ASP A 23 5.30 8.43 5.52
N GLU A 24 5.17 7.60 6.56
CA GLU A 24 5.26 6.13 6.44
C GLU A 24 4.13 5.56 5.55
N LEU A 25 2.93 6.13 5.62
CA LEU A 25 1.81 5.75 4.76
C LEU A 25 2.07 6.12 3.29
N SER A 26 2.63 7.30 3.05
CA SER A 26 2.99 7.79 1.72
C SER A 26 4.12 6.95 1.11
N ASP A 27 5.14 6.64 1.89
CA ASP A 27 6.26 5.77 1.48
C ASP A 27 5.79 4.35 1.16
N ALA A 28 4.90 3.79 1.98
CA ALA A 28 4.33 2.47 1.74
C ALA A 28 3.45 2.43 0.49
N LEU A 29 2.71 3.52 0.21
CA LEU A 29 1.92 3.64 -1.01
C LEU A 29 2.82 3.67 -2.25
N ALA A 30 3.88 4.49 -2.23
CA ALA A 30 4.86 4.57 -3.31
C ALA A 30 5.53 3.21 -3.57
N ALA A 31 5.89 2.49 -2.52
CA ALA A 31 6.47 1.15 -2.64
C ALA A 31 5.51 0.12 -3.26
N ILE A 32 4.21 0.22 -2.99
CA ILE A 32 3.20 -0.64 -3.60
C ILE A 32 2.98 -0.27 -5.06
N ASP A 33 2.92 1.02 -5.38
CA ASP A 33 2.78 1.49 -6.76
C ASP A 33 3.97 1.05 -7.63
N ASP A 34 5.20 1.14 -7.11
CA ASP A 34 6.40 0.63 -7.77
C ASP A 34 6.33 -0.89 -8.00
N ALA A 35 5.95 -1.66 -6.97
CA ALA A 35 5.81 -3.11 -7.07
C ALA A 35 4.66 -3.57 -7.99
N LEU A 36 3.67 -2.72 -8.22
CA LEU A 36 2.60 -2.92 -9.20
C LEU A 36 3.06 -2.58 -10.62
N GLY A 37 3.88 -1.53 -10.78
CA GLY A 37 4.42 -1.07 -12.06
C GLY A 37 5.52 -1.98 -12.63
N ASP A 38 6.37 -2.54 -11.77
CA ASP A 38 7.49 -3.41 -12.18
C ASP A 38 7.03 -4.83 -12.58
N ARG A 39 5.84 -5.25 -12.15
CA ARG A 39 5.32 -6.59 -12.44
C ARG A 39 4.59 -6.63 -13.77
N SER A 40 5.25 -7.18 -14.79
CA SER A 40 4.57 -7.62 -16.01
C SER A 40 3.38 -8.52 -15.66
N PRO A 41 2.21 -8.34 -16.31
CA PRO A 41 1.04 -9.17 -16.06
C PRO A 41 1.38 -10.66 -16.33
N PRO A 42 0.75 -11.60 -15.60
CA PRO A 42 0.95 -13.02 -15.84
C PRO A 42 0.70 -13.37 -17.32
N PRO A 43 1.43 -14.35 -17.88
CA PRO A 43 1.29 -14.75 -19.29
C PRO A 43 -0.15 -15.18 -19.63
N ASP A 44 -0.92 -15.62 -18.64
CA ASP A 44 -2.31 -16.07 -18.80
C ASP A 44 -3.35 -14.93 -18.70
N GLY A 45 -2.91 -13.66 -18.66
CA GLY A 45 -3.79 -12.48 -18.67
C GLY A 45 -4.64 -12.27 -17.41
N GLY A 46 -4.58 -13.17 -16.44
CA GLY A 46 -5.28 -13.07 -15.16
C GLY A 46 -4.54 -12.19 -14.14
N PRO A 47 -5.23 -11.47 -13.25
CA PRO A 47 -4.57 -10.78 -12.15
C PRO A 47 -3.97 -11.82 -11.19
N GLY A 48 -2.64 -11.86 -11.10
CA GLY A 48 -1.96 -12.73 -10.13
C GLY A 48 -2.40 -12.40 -8.70
N VAL A 49 -2.51 -13.42 -7.82
CA VAL A 49 -2.97 -13.27 -6.43
C VAL A 49 -2.21 -12.16 -5.67
N LEU A 50 -0.91 -12.00 -5.94
CA LEU A 50 -0.10 -10.94 -5.36
C LEU A 50 -0.49 -9.54 -5.86
N ASN A 51 -0.91 -9.42 -7.12
CA ASN A 51 -1.39 -8.18 -7.71
C ASN A 51 -2.70 -7.75 -7.02
N ILE A 52 -3.62 -8.69 -6.77
CA ILE A 52 -4.85 -8.44 -6.01
C ILE A 52 -4.53 -7.93 -4.59
N ARG A 53 -3.59 -8.56 -3.87
CA ARG A 53 -3.21 -8.11 -2.52
C ARG A 53 -2.63 -6.71 -2.52
N PHE A 54 -1.78 -6.40 -3.50
CA PHE A 54 -1.20 -5.06 -3.63
C PHE A 54 -2.26 -4.01 -3.98
N GLN A 55 -3.23 -4.32 -4.84
CA GLN A 55 -4.38 -3.44 -5.10
C GLN A 55 -5.21 -3.17 -3.83
N ILE A 56 -5.43 -4.19 -2.99
CA ILE A 56 -6.13 -4.02 -1.70
C ILE A 56 -5.33 -3.13 -0.75
N TYR A 57 -4.01 -3.34 -0.64
CA TYR A 57 -3.16 -2.51 0.22
C TYR A 57 -3.11 -1.06 -0.26
N ARG A 58 -2.99 -0.84 -1.57
CA ARG A 58 -3.04 0.48 -2.20
C ARG A 58 -4.31 1.24 -1.82
N GLN A 59 -5.48 0.62 -2.02
CA GLN A 59 -6.77 1.25 -1.69
C GLN A 59 -6.90 1.61 -0.20
N ARG A 60 -6.39 0.74 0.69
CA ARG A 60 -6.42 1.00 2.13
C ARG A 60 -5.56 2.20 2.52
N LEU A 61 -4.34 2.28 1.97
CA LEU A 61 -3.42 3.39 2.24
C LEU A 61 -3.95 4.71 1.70
N GLN A 62 -4.49 4.71 0.48
CA GLN A 62 -5.09 5.90 -0.13
C GLN A 62 -6.24 6.46 0.72
N ARG A 63 -7.18 5.60 1.14
CA ARG A 63 -8.30 6.03 2.00
C ARG A 63 -7.84 6.66 3.30
N GLU A 64 -6.81 6.09 3.93
CA GLU A 64 -6.26 6.63 5.17
C GLU A 64 -5.60 8.00 4.95
N LEU A 65 -4.82 8.14 3.88
CA LEU A 65 -4.20 9.42 3.52
C LEU A 65 -5.26 10.49 3.21
N ASP A 66 -6.30 10.13 2.44
CA ASP A 66 -7.42 11.03 2.12
C ASP A 66 -8.17 11.47 3.38
N HIS A 67 -8.42 10.53 4.31
CA HIS A 67 -9.06 10.82 5.58
C HIS A 67 -8.24 11.81 6.43
N ARG A 68 -6.91 11.63 6.47
CA ARG A 68 -6.01 12.54 7.20
C ARG A 68 -5.90 13.92 6.56
N ALA A 69 -5.87 13.98 5.23
CA ALA A 69 -5.87 15.24 4.50
C ALA A 69 -7.15 16.03 4.80
N ALA A 70 -8.32 15.37 4.76
CA ALA A 70 -9.60 15.97 5.10
C ALA A 70 -9.73 16.39 6.58
N ALA A 71 -9.05 15.68 7.49
CA ALA A 71 -9.02 16.04 8.91
C ALA A 71 -8.08 17.21 9.22
N THR A 72 -7.03 17.40 8.42
CA THR A 72 -6.04 18.49 8.59
C THR A 72 -6.52 19.82 8.02
N ASP A 73 -7.42 19.80 7.04
CA ASP A 73 -8.02 20.99 6.41
C ASP A 73 -9.10 21.69 7.27
N ARG A 74 -9.38 21.16 8.47
CA ARG A 74 -10.45 21.60 9.37
C ARG A 74 -9.94 22.34 10.60
#